data_AF-A0A7V3UXD2-F1
#
_entry.id   AF-A0A7V3UXD2-F1
#
_cell.length_a   1.000
_cell.length_b   1.000
_cell.length_c   1.000
_cell.angle_alpha   90.00
_cell.angle_beta   90.00
_cell.angle_gamma   90.00
#
_symmetry.space_group_name_H-M   'P 1'
#
loop_
_entity.id
_entity.type
_entity.pdbx_description
1 polymer ?
#
loop_
_entity_poly.entity_id
_entity_poly.type
_entity_poly.pdbx_seq_one_letter_code
_entity_poly.pdbx_strand_id
1 'polypeptide(L)' 'AVLDRAASYGAAAGPLYLEVTSALYTQRADVPCTNVIYGLGGREIRPEQIAGIYASLQDIKSSGQPAHPVSFVGVRE' A
#
# COMPACT_ATOMS: atom_id res chain seq x y z
N ALA A 1 -3.04 -5.30 0.37
CA ALA A 1 -2.31 -4.04 0.58
C ALA A 1 -0.94 -4.35 1.15
N VAL A 2 0.08 -3.58 0.77
CA VAL A 2 1.42 -3.60 1.40
C VAL A 2 1.64 -2.27 2.10
N LEU A 3 1.90 -2.33 3.40
CA LEU A 3 2.02 -1.15 4.26
C LEU A 3 3.50 -0.81 4.47
N ASP A 4 3.92 0.33 3.95
CA ASP A 4 5.29 0.84 4.09
C ASP A 4 5.34 1.93 5.16
N ARG A 5 6.16 1.71 6.20
CA ARG A 5 6.52 2.75 7.16
C ARG A 5 7.71 3.59 6.69
N ALA A 6 7.76 3.84 5.39
CA ALA A 6 8.83 4.54 4.71
C ALA A 6 8.30 5.18 3.43
N ALA A 7 8.91 6.30 3.03
CA ALA A 7 8.73 6.90 1.72
C ALA A 7 10.07 6.91 1.00
N SER A 8 10.15 6.25 -0.16
CA SER A 8 11.34 6.20 -1.00
C SER A 8 11.29 7.33 -2.01
N TYR A 9 11.91 8.48 -1.69
CA TYR A 9 11.97 9.61 -2.61
C TYR A 9 12.67 9.22 -3.92
N GLY A 10 12.02 9.49 -5.05
CA GLY A 10 12.50 9.11 -6.38
C GLY A 10 12.13 7.69 -6.83
N ALA A 11 11.55 6.86 -5.95
CA ALA A 11 10.99 5.56 -6.31
C ALA A 11 9.49 5.68 -6.62
N ALA A 12 8.95 4.70 -7.34
CA ALA A 12 7.53 4.66 -7.70
C ALA A 12 6.60 4.34 -6.51
N ALA A 13 7.11 3.71 -5.45
CA ALA A 13 6.36 3.28 -4.28
C ALA A 13 7.31 3.04 -3.09
N GLY A 14 6.76 2.64 -1.94
CA GLY A 14 7.52 2.19 -0.78
C GLY A 14 8.33 0.92 -1.04
N PRO A 15 9.44 0.73 -0.31
CA PRO A 15 10.40 -0.34 -0.60
C PRO A 15 9.80 -1.75 -0.43
N LEU A 16 8.98 -1.98 0.59
CA LEU A 16 8.36 -3.29 0.81
C LEU A 16 7.39 -3.63 -0.32
N TYR A 17 6.60 -2.67 -0.79
CA TYR A 17 5.71 -2.88 -1.93
C TYR A 17 6.46 -3.27 -3.20
N LEU A 18 7.59 -2.62 -3.49
CA LEU A 18 8.40 -2.94 -4.67
C LEU A 18 8.95 -4.38 -4.61
N GLU A 19 9.45 -4.83 -3.45
CA GLU A 19 9.94 -6.19 -3.29
C GLU A 19 8.83 -7.24 -3.37
N VAL A 20 7.68 -6.99 -2.73
CA VAL A 20 6.52 -7.91 -2.77
C VAL A 20 5.97 -8.05 -4.19
N THR A 21 5.81 -6.95 -4.92
CA THR A 21 5.28 -6.99 -6.29
C THR A 21 6.29 -7.60 -7.27
N SER A 22 7.60 -7.36 -7.09
CA SER A 22 8.66 -8.03 -7.84
C SER A 22 8.65 -9.56 -7.61
N ALA A 23 8.47 -9.99 -6.36
CA ALA A 23 8.35 -11.41 -6.02
C ALA A 23 7.10 -12.05 -6.65
N LEU A 24 5.93 -11.39 -6.57
CA LEU A 24 4.69 -11.86 -7.19
C LEU A 24 4.83 -11.99 -8.71
N TYR A 25 5.46 -10.99 -9.35
CA TYR A 25 5.74 -11.01 -10.77
C TYR A 25 6.64 -12.19 -11.15
N THR A 26 7.73 -12.41 -10.41
CA THR A 26 8.67 -13.52 -10.61
C THR A 26 7.98 -14.88 -10.48
N GLN A 27 7.03 -15.00 -9.56
CA GLN A 27 6.24 -16.22 -9.34
C GLN A 27 5.05 -16.37 -10.29
N ARG A 28 4.85 -15.43 -11.24
CA ARG A 28 3.68 -15.38 -12.13
C ARG A 28 2.35 -15.41 -11.36
N ALA A 29 2.34 -14.83 -10.16
CA ALA A 29 1.16 -14.72 -9.32
C ALA A 29 0.44 -13.42 -9.66
N ASP A 30 -0.76 -13.53 -10.23
CA ASP A 30 -1.61 -12.39 -10.53
C ASP A 30 -2.45 -12.02 -9.30
N VAL A 31 -1.89 -11.16 -8.45
CA VAL A 31 -2.52 -10.69 -7.22
C VAL A 31 -2.55 -9.16 -7.22
N PRO A 32 -3.73 -8.53 -7.29
CA PRO A 32 -3.85 -7.09 -7.21
C PRO A 32 -3.25 -6.54 -5.92
N CYS A 33 -2.31 -5.61 -6.05
CA CYS A 33 -1.59 -5.00 -4.93
C CYS A 33 -1.79 -3.49 -4.90
N THR A 34 -1.74 -2.90 -3.71
CA THR A 34 -1.71 -1.45 -3.48
C THR A 34 -0.73 -1.14 -2.36
N ASN A 35 -0.05 0.00 -2.45
CA ASN A 35 0.86 0.50 -1.44
C ASN A 35 0.15 1.51 -0.51
N VAL A 36 0.35 1.33 0.79
CA VAL A 36 -0.11 2.27 1.81
C VAL A 36 1.12 2.78 2.58
N ILE A 37 1.46 4.04 2.39
CA ILE A 37 2.55 4.69 3.12
C ILE A 37 1.98 5.30 4.41
N TYR A 38 2.55 4.94 5.55
CA TYR A 38 2.05 5.35 6.87
C TYR A 38 3.18 5.64 7.85
N GLY A 39 2.82 6.23 9.00
CA GLY A 39 3.74 6.36 10.15
C GLY A 39 4.98 7.22 9.91
N LEU A 40 4.98 8.03 8.85
CA LEU A 40 6.06 8.98 8.56
C LEU A 40 6.25 9.96 9.72
N GLY A 41 7.50 10.24 10.09
CA GLY A 41 7.81 11.10 11.23
C GLY A 41 7.41 10.50 12.58
N GLY A 42 7.33 9.18 12.69
CA GLY A 42 7.00 8.49 13.95
C GLY A 42 5.51 8.53 14.31
N ARG A 43 4.64 8.95 13.39
CA ARG A 43 3.20 9.01 13.64
C ARG A 43 2.60 7.64 13.92
N GLU A 44 1.58 7.64 14.76
CA GLU A 44 0.78 6.48 15.13
C GLU A 44 -0.13 6.06 13.97
N ILE A 45 -0.37 4.75 13.83
CA ILE A 45 -1.44 4.20 13.02
C ILE A 45 -2.52 3.64 13.95
N ARG A 46 -3.76 4.08 13.74
CA ARG A 46 -4.90 3.72 14.59
C ARG A 46 -5.67 2.53 14.01
N PRO A 47 -6.35 1.72 14.83
CA PRO A 47 -7.18 0.61 14.35
C PRO A 47 -8.20 1.01 13.28
N GLU A 48 -8.79 2.20 13.37
CA GLU A 48 -9.79 2.69 12.40
C GLU A 48 -9.16 2.94 11.03
N GLN A 49 -7.90 3.38 10.99
CA GLN A 49 -7.16 3.57 9.74
C GLN A 49 -6.85 2.21 9.09
N ILE A 50 -6.50 1.21 9.89
CA ILE A 50 -6.29 -0.16 9.41
C ILE A 50 -7.61 -0.74 8.87
N ALA A 51 -8.72 -0.54 9.58
CA ALA A 51 -10.05 -0.96 9.13
C ALA A 51 -10.43 -0.30 7.79
N GLY A 52 -10.15 1.00 7.63
CA GLY A 52 -10.35 1.72 6.36
C GLY A 52 -9.53 1.15 5.20
N ILE A 53 -8.29 0.73 5.45
CA ILE A 53 -7.45 0.04 4.45
C ILE A 53 -8.09 -1.29 4.04
N TYR A 54 -8.59 -2.09 4.98
CA TYR A 54 -9.29 -3.33 4.63
C TYR A 54 -10.58 -3.10 3.85
N ALA A 55 -11.31 -2.03 4.16
CA ALA A 55 -12.50 -1.66 3.41
C ALA A 55 -12.17 -1.33 1.95
N SER A 56 -11.12 -0.53 1.69
CA SER A 56 -10.70 -0.19 0.32
C SER A 56 -10.20 -1.39 -0.50
N LEU A 57 -9.75 -2.47 0.16
CA LEU A 57 -9.41 -3.72 -0.54
C LEU A 57 -10.62 -4.40 -1.18
N GLN A 58 -11.84 -4.16 -0.70
CA GLN A 58 -13.05 -4.71 -1.33
C GLN A 58 -13.26 -4.12 -2.72
N ASP A 59 -12.97 -2.82 -2.90
CA ASP A 59 -13.06 -2.16 -4.20
C ASP A 59 -12.05 -2.77 -5.17
N ILE A 60 -10.80 -2.96 -4.74
CA ILE A 60 -9.74 -3.59 -5.54
C ILE A 60 -10.11 -5.03 -5.92
N LYS A 61 -10.71 -5.78 -4.99
CA LYS A 61 -11.18 -7.14 -5.26
C LYS A 61 -12.21 -7.16 -6.40
N SER A 62 -13.08 -6.14 -6.46
CA SER A 62 -14.11 -6.04 -7.50
C SER A 62 -13.59 -5.53 -8.85
N SER A 63 -12.66 -4.56 -8.84
CA SER A 63 -12.11 -3.94 -10.05
C SER A 63 -10.94 -4.72 -10.66
N GLY A 64 -10.28 -5.58 -9.88
CA GLY A 64 -9.05 -6.28 -10.25
C GLY A 64 -7.80 -5.40 -10.19
N GLN A 65 -7.92 -4.10 -9.87
CA GLN A 65 -6.78 -3.19 -9.83
C GLN A 65 -7.02 -2.00 -8.89
N PRO A 66 -5.98 -1.47 -8.23
CA PRO A 66 -6.11 -0.25 -7.42
C PRO A 66 -6.44 0.97 -8.28
N ALA A 67 -7.33 1.84 -7.79
CA ALA A 67 -7.54 3.16 -8.37
C ALA A 67 -6.29 4.04 -8.26
N HIS A 68 -5.60 3.95 -7.12
CA HIS A 68 -4.31 4.58 -6.87
C HIS A 68 -3.31 3.51 -6.38
N PRO A 69 -2.23 3.25 -7.13
CA PRO A 69 -1.21 2.27 -6.72
C PRO A 69 -0.52 2.61 -5.40
N VAL A 70 -0.44 3.89 -5.05
CA VAL A 70 0.14 4.40 -3.79
C VAL A 70 -0.85 5.34 -3.11
N SER A 71 -1.03 5.14 -1.80
CA SER A 71 -1.87 5.97 -0.94
C SER A 71 -1.11 6.32 0.34
N PHE A 72 -1.46 7.45 0.96
CA PHE A 72 -0.87 7.88 2.23
C PHE A 72 -1.94 7.91 3.33
N VAL A 73 -1.62 7.34 4.49
CA VAL A 73 -2.55 7.25 5.63
C VAL A 73 -1.89 7.82 6.88
N GLY A 74 -2.61 8.71 7.56
CA GLY A 74 -2.11 9.34 8.79
C GLY A 74 -0.91 10.25 8.57
N VAL A 75 -0.81 10.88 7.39
CA VAL A 75 0.18 11.91 7.09
C VAL A 75 -0.52 13.27 6.94
N ARG A 76 0.24 14.37 7.10
CA ARG A 76 -0.28 15.73 6.90
C ARG A 76 -0.17 16.09 5.42
N GLU A 77 -1.13 16.83 4.90
CA GLU A 77 -1.05 17.53 3.60
C GLU A 77 0.13 18.51 3.58
#